data_AF-E2B5D3-F1
#
_entry.id   AF-E2B5D3-F1
#
_cell.length_a   1.000
_cell.length_b   1.000
_cell.length_c   1.000
_cell.angle_alpha   90.00
_cell.angle_beta   90.00
_cell.angle_gamma   90.00
#
_symmetry.space_group_name_H-M   'P 1'
#
loop_
_entity.id
_entity.type
_entity.pdbx_description
1 polymer ?
#
loop_
_entity_poly.entity_id
_entity_poly.type
_entity_poly.pdbx_seq_one_letter_code
_entity_poly.pdbx_strand_id
1 'polypeptide(L)'
;RVCLKFCVKNGIKCSEAFKMLKEAFGDDTDMSQPRVYEWYKRFQEDREDIEDDARSGRPSTSTNDEHVEKVKEIVLANRRITIRKVAEEI
;
A
#
# COMPACT_ATOMS: atom_id res chain seq x y z
N ARG A 1 0.54 -4.64 -14.55
CA ARG A 1 0.59 -5.82 -13.64
C ARG A 1 -0.27 -6.99 -14.11
N VAL A 2 -1.53 -6.77 -14.49
CA VAL A 2 -2.42 -7.83 -15.01
C VAL A 2 -1.78 -8.62 -16.17
N CYS A 3 -1.25 -7.94 -17.19
CA CYS A 3 -0.56 -8.59 -18.31
C CYS A 3 0.66 -9.41 -17.86
N LEU A 4 1.39 -8.93 -16.85
CA LEU A 4 2.53 -9.65 -16.29
C LEU A 4 2.09 -10.92 -15.54
N LYS A 5 1.00 -10.85 -14.76
CA LYS A 5 0.38 -12.02 -14.12
C LYS A 5 -0.09 -13.04 -15.15
N PHE A 6 -0.67 -12.57 -16.26
CA PHE A 6 -1.02 -13.43 -17.39
C PHE A 6 0.22 -14.14 -17.96
N CYS A 7 1.32 -13.42 -18.23
CA CYS A 7 2.56 -14.03 -18.72
C CYS A 7 3.09 -15.11 -17.77
N VAL A 8 3.10 -14.85 -16.46
CA VAL A 8 3.55 -15.81 -15.44
C VAL A 8 2.67 -17.07 -15.43
N LYS A 9 1.33 -16.92 -15.45
CA LYS A 9 0.41 -18.06 -15.50
C LYS A 9 0.55 -18.90 -16.78
N ASN A 10 1.07 -18.32 -17.86
CA ASN A 10 1.36 -19.02 -19.12
C ASN A 10 2.81 -19.54 -19.22
N GLY A 11 3.61 -19.42 -18.16
CA GLY A 11 5.00 -19.91 -18.14
C GLY A 11 5.96 -19.10 -19.02
N ILE A 12 5.58 -17.89 -19.44
CA ILE A 12 6.43 -17.01 -20.24
C ILE A 12 7.55 -16.47 -19.36
N LYS A 13 8.80 -16.57 -19.81
CA LYS A 13 9.98 -16.09 -19.06
C LYS A 13 9.90 -14.58 -18.82
N CYS A 14 10.41 -14.12 -17.67
CA CYS A 14 10.36 -12.70 -17.29
C CYS A 14 10.94 -11.74 -18.35
N SER A 15 12.05 -12.10 -18.99
CA SER A 15 12.68 -11.28 -20.04
C SER A 15 11.81 -11.15 -21.29
N GLU A 16 11.09 -12.20 -21.63
CA GLU A 16 10.18 -12.23 -22.78
C GLU A 16 8.88 -11.50 -22.45
N ALA A 17 8.33 -11.70 -21.25
CA ALA A 17 7.21 -10.91 -20.74
C ALA A 17 7.53 -9.41 -20.75
N PHE A 18 8.74 -9.00 -20.37
CA PHE A 18 9.16 -7.60 -20.42
C PHE A 18 9.22 -7.05 -21.86
N LYS A 19 9.72 -7.84 -22.82
CA LYS A 19 9.71 -7.46 -24.24
C LYS A 19 8.29 -7.31 -24.78
N MET A 20 7.41 -8.27 -24.48
CA MET A 20 6.00 -8.21 -24.89
C MET A 20 5.29 -6.99 -24.31
N LEU A 21 5.57 -6.64 -23.05
CA LEU A 21 5.04 -5.43 -22.43
C LEU A 21 5.52 -4.16 -23.15
N LYS A 22 6.82 -4.06 -23.48
CA LYS A 22 7.38 -2.94 -24.25
C LYS A 22 6.80 -2.85 -25.66
N GLU A 23 6.61 -3.98 -26.34
CA GLU A 23 6.04 -4.01 -27.69
C GLU A 23 4.56 -3.59 -27.68
N ALA A 24 3.79 -4.02 -26.68
CA ALA A 24 2.37 -3.72 -26.58
C ALA A 24 2.07 -2.28 -26.11
N PHE A 25 2.88 -1.74 -25.19
CA PHE A 25 2.62 -0.45 -24.54
C PHE A 25 3.64 0.64 -24.90
N GLY A 26 4.65 0.32 -25.72
CA GLY A 26 5.74 1.21 -26.04
C GLY A 26 6.74 1.39 -24.90
N ASP A 27 7.70 2.30 -25.09
CA ASP A 27 8.67 2.66 -24.05
C ASP A 27 8.04 3.42 -22.86
N ASP A 28 6.81 3.89 -23.01
CA ASP A 28 5.96 4.45 -21.94
C ASP A 28 5.33 3.36 -21.05
N THR A 29 5.93 2.18 -20.98
CA THR A 29 5.47 1.16 -20.03
C THR A 29 5.63 1.74 -18.62
N ASP A 30 4.53 1.99 -17.90
CA ASP A 30 4.51 2.58 -16.54
C ASP A 30 5.41 1.85 -15.51
N MET A 31 5.87 0.64 -15.83
CA MET A 31 6.75 -0.15 -15.00
C MET A 31 8.18 -0.16 -15.55
N SER A 32 9.12 0.37 -14.77
CA SER A 32 10.54 0.17 -15.01
C SER A 32 10.94 -1.31 -14.95
N GLN A 33 12.02 -1.68 -15.65
CA GLN A 33 12.50 -3.07 -15.69
C GLN A 33 12.65 -3.69 -14.28
N PRO A 34 13.26 -3.04 -13.26
CA PRO A 34 13.33 -3.61 -11.91
C PRO A 34 11.96 -3.94 -11.30
N ARG A 35 10.97 -3.08 -11.51
CA ARG A 35 9.59 -3.32 -11.02
C ARG A 35 8.97 -4.53 -11.69
N VAL A 36 9.18 -4.72 -13.00
CA VAL A 36 8.69 -5.91 -13.71
C VAL A 36 9.26 -7.19 -13.10
N TYR A 37 10.56 -7.22 -12.80
CA TYR A 37 11.20 -8.39 -12.21
C TYR A 37 10.71 -8.67 -10.79
N GLU A 38 10.54 -7.64 -9.97
CA GLU A 38 9.98 -7.77 -8.63
C GLU A 38 8.56 -8.34 -8.67
N TRP A 39 7.68 -7.79 -9.51
CA TRP A 39 6.31 -8.27 -9.68
C TRP A 39 6.25 -9.67 -10.27
N TYR A 40 7.12 -10.00 -11.21
CA TYR A 40 7.20 -11.34 -11.79
C TYR A 40 7.54 -12.37 -10.72
N LYS A 41 8.53 -12.09 -9.85
CA LYS A 41 8.89 -12.95 -8.72
C LYS A 41 7.71 -13.13 -7.76
N ARG A 42 7.03 -12.04 -7.38
CA ARG A 42 5.84 -12.09 -6.51
C ARG A 42 4.74 -12.99 -7.10
N PHE A 43 4.51 -12.91 -8.41
CA PHE A 43 3.52 -13.76 -9.09
C PHE A 43 3.98 -15.23 -9.22
N GLN A 44 5.28 -15.51 -9.25
CA GLN A 44 5.79 -16.89 -9.17
C GLN A 44 5.63 -17.50 -7.78
N GLU A 45 5.62 -16.67 -6.73
CA GLU A 45 5.36 -17.07 -5.34
C GLU A 45 3.84 -17.15 -5.05
N ASP A 46 3.02 -17.42 -6.07
CA ASP A 46 1.57 -17.58 -5.99
C ASP A 46 0.77 -16.38 -5.44
N ARG A 47 1.33 -15.15 -5.46
CA ARG A 47 0.55 -13.95 -5.15
C ARG A 47 -0.56 -13.76 -6.19
N GLU A 48 -1.81 -13.81 -5.77
CA GLU A 48 -2.95 -13.55 -6.68
C GLU A 48 -3.32 -12.07 -6.78
N ASP A 49 -2.99 -11.27 -5.79
CA ASP A 49 -3.35 -9.85 -5.77
C ASP A 49 -2.51 -9.04 -6.78
N ILE A 50 -3.16 -8.10 -7.46
CA ILE A 50 -2.54 -7.14 -8.39
C ILE A 50 -2.30 -5.78 -7.73
N GLU A 51 -2.97 -5.51 -6.61
CA GLU A 51 -2.90 -4.26 -5.87
C GLU A 51 -1.58 -4.15 -5.10
N ASP A 52 -1.18 -2.91 -4.80
CA ASP A 52 -0.06 -2.64 -3.92
C ASP A 52 -0.32 -3.22 -2.52
N ASP A 53 0.76 -3.65 -1.85
CA ASP A 53 0.67 -3.94 -0.43
C ASP A 53 0.22 -2.69 0.34
N ALA A 54 -0.38 -2.91 1.51
CA ALA A 54 -0.76 -1.83 2.40
C ALA A 54 0.44 -0.91 2.62
N ARG A 55 0.29 0.36 2.20
CA ARG A 55 1.35 1.35 2.36
C ARG A 55 1.37 1.72 3.83
N SER A 56 2.56 1.64 4.44
CA SER A 56 2.84 2.32 5.70
C SER A 56 2.69 3.81 5.43
N GLY A 57 1.48 4.33 5.61
CA GLY A 57 1.21 5.76 5.51
C GLY A 57 2.07 6.53 6.50
N ARG A 58 1.94 7.85 6.50
CA ARG A 58 2.60 8.66 7.54
C ARG A 58 2.11 8.18 8.92
N PRO A 59 3.02 7.77 9.84
CA PRO A 59 2.61 7.45 11.20
C PRO A 59 1.89 8.64 11.80
N SER A 60 0.68 8.42 12.30
CA SER A 60 -0.04 9.44 13.06
C SER A 60 0.63 9.55 14.43
N THR A 61 1.26 10.69 14.71
CA THR A 61 1.81 10.97 16.04
C THR A 61 0.73 11.42 17.03
N SER A 62 -0.47 11.75 16.56
CA SER A 62 -1.58 12.21 17.39
C SER A 62 -2.48 11.07 17.90
N THR A 63 -2.46 9.91 17.24
CA THR A 63 -3.33 8.76 17.55
C THR A 63 -2.54 7.62 18.19
N ASN A 64 -1.87 7.88 19.30
CA ASN A 64 -1.27 6.84 20.14
C ASN A 64 -2.28 6.37 21.21
N ASP A 65 -2.05 5.18 21.78
CA ASP A 65 -2.95 4.61 22.79
C ASP A 65 -3.03 5.48 24.06
N GLU A 66 -1.95 6.18 24.40
CA GLU A 66 -1.87 7.09 25.54
C GLU A 66 -2.81 8.30 25.38
N HIS A 67 -2.76 9.00 24.25
CA HIS A 67 -3.66 10.12 23.95
C HIS A 67 -5.10 9.62 23.87
N VAL A 68 -5.35 8.43 23.31
CA VAL A 68 -6.70 7.84 23.26
C VAL A 68 -7.26 7.63 24.66
N GLU A 69 -6.45 7.11 25.60
CA GLU A 69 -6.91 6.89 26.97
C GLU A 69 -7.12 8.22 27.71
N LYS A 70 -6.21 9.18 27.55
CA LYS A 70 -6.34 10.52 28.13
C LYS A 70 -7.60 11.26 27.63
N VAL A 71 -7.91 11.17 26.33
CA VAL A 71 -9.18 11.70 25.77
C VAL A 71 -10.38 11.07 26.47
N LYS A 72 -10.37 9.74 26.65
CA LYS A 72 -11.50 9.03 27.29
C LYS A 72 -11.69 9.51 28.73
N GLU A 73 -10.63 9.66 29.50
CA GLU A 73 -10.71 10.14 30.89
C GLU A 73 -11.33 11.54 30.97
N ILE A 74 -10.86 12.48 30.14
CA ILE A 74 -11.37 13.85 30.08
C ILE A 74 -12.87 13.87 29.72
N VAL A 75 -13.28 13.09 28.72
CA VAL A 75 -14.68 13.00 28.27
C VAL A 75 -15.58 12.33 29.31
N LEU A 76 -15.09 11.29 29.99
CA LEU A 76 -15.83 10.61 31.06
C LEU A 76 -16.04 11.52 32.28
N ALA A 77 -15.02 12.32 32.64
CA ALA A 77 -15.11 13.29 33.71
C ALA A 77 -16.08 14.44 33.39
N ASN A 78 -16.10 14.91 32.13
CA ASN A 78 -17.02 15.96 31.70
C ASN A 78 -17.53 15.75 30.26
N ARG A 79 -18.72 15.16 30.14
CA ARG A 79 -19.36 14.89 28.84
C ARG A 79 -19.77 16.13 28.03
N ARG A 80 -19.74 17.34 28.62
CA ARG A 80 -20.05 18.61 27.95
C ARG A 80 -18.80 19.40 27.54
N ILE A 81 -17.60 18.82 27.67
CA ILE A 81 -16.35 19.47 27.28
C ILE A 81 -16.28 19.70 25.77
N THR A 82 -15.62 20.77 25.34
CA THR A 82 -15.42 21.08 23.92
C THR A 82 -14.14 20.45 23.39
N ILE A 83 -14.11 20.12 22.10
CA ILE A 83 -12.94 19.53 21.43
C ILE A 83 -11.68 20.40 21.60
N ARG A 84 -11.83 21.73 21.56
CA ARG A 84 -10.69 22.65 21.76
C ARG A 84 -10.04 22.47 23.13
N LYS A 85 -10.83 22.34 24.19
CA LYS A 85 -10.30 22.14 25.55
C LYS A 85 -9.65 20.77 25.70
N VAL A 86 -10.25 19.74 25.13
CA VAL A 86 -9.67 18.39 25.08
C VAL A 86 -8.30 18.42 24.39
N ALA A 87 -8.16 19.15 23.28
CA ALA A 87 -6.90 19.29 22.57
C ALA A 87 -5.83 20.12 23.31
N GLU A 88 -6.23 21.02 24.22
CA GLU A 88 -5.30 21.77 25.09
C GLU A 88 -4.78 20.90 26.25
N GLU A 89 -5.54 19.87 26.64
CA GLU A 89 -5.22 18.99 27.78
C GLU A 89 -4.44 17.73 27.37
N ILE A 90 -4.51 17.30 26.11
CA ILE A 90 -3.81 16.11 25.58
C ILE A 90 -2.38 16.45 25.21
#